data_AF-A0A3M2EFE7-F1
#
_entry.id   AF-A0A3M2EFE7-F1
#
_cell.length_a   1.000
_cell.length_b   1.000
_cell.length_c   1.000
_cell.angle_alpha   90.00
_cell.angle_beta   90.00
_cell.angle_gamma   90.00
#
_symmetry.space_group_name_H-M   'P 1'
#
loop_
_entity.id
_entity.type
_entity.pdbx_description
1 polymer ?
#
loop_
_entity_poly.entity_id
_entity_poly.type
_entity_poly.pdbx_seq_one_letter_code
_entity_poly.pdbx_strand_id
1 'polypeptide(L)'
;MGPGLGAFVGATFFLLLSFAALTSTVSLLEVPTSFVIDEFNVPRRRAAIGIAVLVFLIGIPSLLSNGASPFFTNFVTYFGSDTPNTFMDLVEHLSSDTFLPLGGFLIVVFAAYVWKTENLSEELAQGAPGFRGSALERFIHVCVAYVCPVLLGIIFVLTVLNRFFGVSVF
;
A
#
# COMPACT_ATOMS: atom_id res chain seq x y z
N MET A 1 13.30 -28.06 24.41
CA MET A 1 13.02 -26.75 25.04
C MET A 1 11.76 -26.90 25.87
N GLY A 2 11.80 -26.63 27.18
CA GLY A 2 10.67 -26.89 28.07
C GLY A 2 9.45 -26.00 27.78
N PRO A 3 8.22 -26.42 28.16
CA PRO A 3 6.98 -25.69 27.89
C PRO A 3 7.01 -24.21 28.30
N GLY A 4 7.69 -23.87 29.40
CA GLY A 4 7.81 -22.49 29.90
C GLY A 4 8.68 -21.58 29.03
N LEU A 5 9.71 -22.12 28.37
CA LEU A 5 10.60 -21.33 27.51
C LEU A 5 9.90 -20.98 26.18
N GLY A 6 9.11 -21.91 25.65
CA GLY A 6 8.25 -21.65 24.50
C GLY A 6 7.19 -20.58 24.78
N ALA A 7 6.53 -20.64 25.93
CA ALA A 7 5.55 -19.64 26.34
C ALA A 7 6.17 -18.24 26.52
N PHE A 8 7.35 -18.16 27.14
CA PHE A 8 8.07 -16.89 27.33
C PHE A 8 8.50 -16.25 26.00
N VAL A 9 9.07 -17.06 25.09
CA VAL A 9 9.48 -16.59 23.76
C VAL A 9 8.25 -16.19 22.94
N GLY A 10 7.18 -17.00 22.95
CA GLY A 10 5.94 -16.69 22.25
C GLY A 10 5.29 -15.40 22.76
N ALA A 11 5.17 -15.22 24.07
CA ALA A 11 4.60 -14.00 24.66
C ALA A 11 5.41 -12.75 24.28
N THR A 12 6.75 -12.84 24.37
CA THR A 12 7.62 -11.72 23.99
C THR A 12 7.52 -11.41 22.50
N PHE A 13 7.49 -12.44 21.65
CA PHE A 13 7.34 -12.29 20.21
C PHE A 13 6.03 -11.58 19.83
N PHE A 14 4.88 -12.05 20.33
CA PHE A 14 3.58 -11.42 20.02
C PHE A 14 3.45 -10.02 20.60
N LEU A 15 4.05 -9.75 21.76
CA LEU A 15 4.09 -8.41 22.34
C LEU A 15 4.86 -7.44 21.43
N LEU A 16 6.06 -7.84 20.96
CA LEU A 16 6.85 -7.02 20.04
C LEU A 16 6.15 -6.87 18.67
N LEU A 17 5.56 -7.94 18.16
CA LEU A 17 4.76 -7.91 16.93
C LEU A 17 3.57 -6.95 17.04
N SER A 18 2.91 -6.89 18.21
CA SER A 18 1.80 -5.97 18.46
C SER A 18 2.22 -4.50 18.42
N PHE A 19 3.38 -4.17 19.01
CA PHE A 19 3.92 -2.80 18.92
C PHE A 19 4.26 -2.42 17.48
N ALA A 20 4.89 -3.32 16.73
CA ALA A 20 5.22 -3.10 15.33
C ALA A 20 3.96 -2.89 14.47
N ALA A 21 2.92 -3.70 14.68
CA ALA A 21 1.64 -3.56 14.01
C ALA A 21 0.98 -2.21 14.33
N LEU A 22 0.96 -1.80 15.61
CA LEU A 22 0.36 -0.55 16.06
C LEU A 22 0.98 0.67 15.37
N THR A 23 2.32 0.75 15.29
CA THR A 23 2.99 1.88 14.64
C THR A 23 2.69 1.97 13.14
N SER A 24 2.58 0.83 12.46
CA SER A 24 2.21 0.77 11.03
C SER A 24 0.77 1.21 10.80
N THR A 25 -0.16 0.75 11.64
CA THR A 25 -1.57 1.16 11.55
C THR A 25 -1.75 2.66 11.79
N VAL A 26 -1.00 3.26 12.72
CA VAL A 26 -1.05 4.72 12.95
C VAL A 26 -0.60 5.50 11.71
N SER A 27 0.48 5.08 11.05
CA SER A 27 0.95 5.71 9.81
C SER A 27 -0.08 5.61 8.68
N LEU A 28 -0.69 4.43 8.51
CA LEU A 28 -1.72 4.19 7.49
C LEU A 28 -3.01 4.99 7.75
N LEU A 29 -3.38 5.22 9.01
CA LEU A 29 -4.56 6.02 9.38
C LEU A 29 -4.34 7.53 9.16
N GLU A 30 -3.10 8.01 9.30
CA GLU A 30 -2.79 9.43 9.17
C GLU A 30 -3.01 9.94 7.74
N VAL A 31 -2.68 9.15 6.71
CA VAL A 31 -2.85 9.55 5.29
C VAL A 31 -4.29 9.98 4.95
N PRO A 32 -5.33 9.13 5.15
CA PRO A 32 -6.71 9.56 4.90
C PRO A 32 -7.18 10.62 5.91
N THR A 33 -6.62 10.64 7.12
CA THR A 33 -6.99 11.64 8.14
C THR A 33 -6.57 13.04 7.72
N SER A 34 -5.33 13.20 7.26
CA SER A 34 -4.82 14.47 6.73
C SER A 34 -5.60 14.90 5.50
N PHE A 35 -5.90 13.98 4.58
CA PHE A 35 -6.77 14.28 3.43
C PHE A 35 -8.13 14.87 3.85
N VAL A 36 -8.79 14.27 4.85
CA VAL A 36 -10.09 14.77 5.32
C VAL A 36 -9.98 16.12 6.02
N ILE A 37 -8.89 16.35 6.76
CA ILE A 37 -8.65 17.64 7.43
C ILE A 37 -8.43 18.74 6.39
N ASP A 38 -7.59 18.49 5.40
CA ASP A 38 -7.20 19.49 4.41
C ASP A 38 -8.36 19.81 3.43
N GLU A 39 -9.08 18.78 2.96
CA GLU A 39 -10.15 18.94 1.98
C GLU A 39 -11.46 19.43 2.62
N PHE A 40 -11.84 18.86 3.77
CA PHE A 40 -13.14 19.15 4.40
C PHE A 40 -13.05 20.09 5.61
N ASN A 41 -11.86 20.59 5.96
CA ASN A 41 -11.63 21.50 7.10
C ASN A 41 -12.22 20.99 8.43
N VAL A 42 -12.22 19.67 8.63
CA VAL A 42 -12.75 19.02 9.84
C VAL A 42 -11.66 18.98 10.92
N PRO A 43 -11.98 19.19 12.21
CA PRO A 43 -10.99 19.08 13.28
C PRO A 43 -10.42 17.65 13.39
N ARG A 44 -9.10 17.54 13.57
CA ARG A 44 -8.32 16.29 13.58
C ARG A 44 -8.97 15.14 14.35
N ARG A 45 -9.45 15.41 15.56
CA ARG A 45 -10.07 14.38 16.42
C ARG A 45 -11.31 13.75 15.76
N ARG A 46 -12.14 14.55 15.08
CA ARG A 46 -13.34 14.05 14.40
C ARG A 46 -12.96 13.28 13.13
N ALA A 47 -12.01 13.78 12.36
CA ALA A 47 -11.51 13.10 11.16
C ALA A 47 -10.93 11.71 11.51
N ALA A 48 -10.03 11.65 12.49
CA ALA A 48 -9.39 10.40 12.92
C ALA A 48 -10.41 9.36 13.42
N ILE A 49 -11.36 9.76 14.27
CA ILE A 49 -12.41 8.85 14.75
C ILE A 49 -13.31 8.39 13.61
N GLY A 50 -13.72 9.31 12.72
CA GLY A 50 -14.58 8.98 11.58
C GLY A 50 -13.94 7.95 10.66
N ILE A 51 -12.66 8.13 10.33
CA ILE A 51 -11.92 7.18 9.50
C ILE A 51 -11.69 5.86 10.24
N ALA A 52 -11.32 5.89 11.52
CA ALA A 52 -11.15 4.67 12.29
C ALA A 52 -12.44 3.82 12.34
N VAL A 53 -13.60 4.45 12.52
CA VAL A 53 -14.90 3.78 12.45
C VAL A 53 -15.16 3.24 11.05
N LEU A 54 -14.88 4.00 10.00
CA LEU A 54 -15.06 3.57 8.62
C LEU A 54 -14.19 2.35 8.29
N VAL A 55 -12.91 2.39 8.64
CA VAL A 55 -11.96 1.26 8.47
C VAL A 55 -12.44 0.04 9.29
N PHE A 56 -12.91 0.25 10.51
CA PHE A 56 -13.46 -0.83 11.34
C PHE A 56 -14.69 -1.48 10.69
N LEU A 57 -15.61 -0.68 10.15
CA LEU A 57 -16.80 -1.19 9.46
C LEU A 57 -16.46 -1.98 8.19
N ILE A 58 -15.43 -1.56 7.43
CA ILE A 58 -14.92 -2.30 6.28
C ILE A 58 -14.18 -3.58 6.72
N GLY A 59 -13.52 -3.57 7.89
CA GLY A 59 -12.82 -4.73 8.43
C GLY A 59 -13.76 -5.88 8.85
N ILE A 60 -14.99 -5.59 9.26
CA ILE A 60 -15.99 -6.61 9.65
C ILE A 60 -16.26 -7.63 8.52
N PRO A 61 -16.67 -7.22 7.29
CA PRO A 61 -16.90 -8.18 6.21
C PRO A 61 -15.62 -8.93 5.80
N SER A 62 -14.44 -8.29 5.88
CA SER A 62 -13.15 -8.97 5.64
C SER A 62 -12.84 -10.04 6.69
N LEU A 63 -13.16 -9.81 7.96
CA LEU A 63 -13.04 -10.82 9.02
C LEU A 63 -14.03 -11.96 8.79
N LEU A 64 -15.28 -11.65 8.44
CA LEU A 64 -16.33 -12.65 8.19
C LEU A 64 -16.05 -13.53 6.96
N SER A 65 -15.30 -13.02 5.98
CA SER A 65 -14.97 -13.75 4.76
C SER A 65 -14.01 -14.92 4.98
N ASN A 66 -13.34 -14.98 6.15
CA ASN A 66 -12.44 -16.07 6.57
C ASN A 66 -13.18 -17.35 7.03
N GLY A 67 -14.40 -17.59 6.52
CA GLY A 67 -15.17 -18.83 6.74
C GLY A 67 -16.37 -18.71 7.67
N ALA A 68 -16.63 -17.53 8.27
CA ALA A 68 -17.78 -17.32 9.14
C ALA A 68 -19.09 -17.09 8.36
N SER A 69 -19.02 -16.54 7.14
CA SER A 69 -20.19 -16.28 6.29
C SER A 69 -19.98 -16.77 4.86
N PRO A 70 -20.79 -17.74 4.38
CA PRO A 70 -20.73 -18.21 2.99
C PRO A 70 -20.90 -17.10 1.95
N PHE A 71 -21.63 -16.04 2.32
CA PHE A 71 -21.88 -14.88 1.46
C PHE A 71 -20.61 -14.04 1.23
N PHE A 72 -19.80 -13.80 2.27
CA PHE A 72 -18.56 -13.04 2.14
C PHE A 72 -17.38 -13.90 1.69
N THR A 73 -17.43 -15.21 1.93
CA THR A 73 -16.42 -16.16 1.44
C THR A 73 -16.53 -16.37 -0.07
N ASN A 74 -17.74 -16.34 -0.66
CA ASN A 74 -17.95 -16.47 -2.11
C ASN A 74 -18.40 -15.14 -2.72
N PHE A 75 -17.64 -14.06 -2.48
CA PHE A 75 -18.11 -12.71 -2.79
C PHE A 75 -17.99 -12.37 -4.28
N VAL A 76 -16.83 -12.64 -4.90
CA VAL A 76 -16.58 -12.33 -6.32
C VAL A 76 -15.74 -13.42 -6.98
N THR A 77 -16.21 -13.93 -8.12
CA THR A 77 -15.41 -14.76 -9.02
C THR A 77 -14.87 -13.87 -10.14
N TYR A 78 -13.55 -13.75 -10.27
CA TYR A 78 -12.94 -13.02 -11.38
C TYR A 78 -12.89 -13.89 -12.63
N PHE A 79 -12.72 -13.26 -13.79
CA PHE A 79 -12.60 -13.96 -15.06
C PHE A 79 -11.31 -14.80 -15.07
N GLY A 80 -11.45 -16.14 -15.13
CA GLY A 80 -10.32 -17.06 -15.15
C GLY A 80 -9.92 -17.67 -13.80
N SER A 81 -10.60 -17.38 -12.68
CA SER A 81 -10.38 -18.08 -11.41
C SER A 81 -11.42 -19.20 -11.19
N ASP A 82 -10.96 -20.45 -11.10
CA ASP A 82 -11.83 -21.62 -10.83
C ASP A 82 -12.41 -21.64 -9.40
N THR A 83 -11.91 -20.77 -8.51
CA THR A 83 -12.42 -20.59 -7.14
C THR A 83 -13.01 -19.19 -6.91
N PRO A 84 -14.15 -19.08 -6.20
CA PRO A 84 -14.69 -17.79 -5.78
C PRO A 84 -13.77 -17.13 -4.75
N ASN A 85 -13.49 -15.83 -4.91
CA ASN A 85 -12.62 -15.07 -4.03
C ASN A 85 -13.43 -14.48 -2.86
N THR A 86 -12.77 -14.39 -1.71
CA THR A 86 -13.36 -13.82 -0.50
C THR A 86 -13.41 -12.30 -0.58
N PHE A 87 -14.23 -11.67 0.26
CA PHE A 87 -14.23 -10.20 0.37
C PHE A 87 -12.86 -9.64 0.77
N MET A 88 -12.10 -10.34 1.62
CA MET A 88 -10.72 -9.97 1.96
C MET A 88 -9.83 -9.95 0.71
N ASP A 89 -9.90 -11.00 -0.11
CA ASP A 89 -9.08 -11.10 -1.33
C ASP A 89 -9.41 -9.97 -2.31
N LEU A 90 -10.69 -9.59 -2.44
CA LEU A 90 -11.09 -8.42 -3.25
C LEU A 90 -10.43 -7.13 -2.74
N VAL A 91 -10.45 -6.90 -1.42
CA VAL A 91 -9.82 -5.70 -0.83
C VAL A 91 -8.31 -5.72 -1.04
N GLU A 92 -7.68 -6.89 -0.88
CA GLU A 92 -6.23 -7.07 -1.10
C GLU A 92 -5.85 -6.83 -2.57
N HIS A 93 -6.57 -7.44 -3.51
CA HIS A 93 -6.32 -7.27 -4.94
C HIS A 93 -6.53 -5.82 -5.40
N LEU A 94 -7.52 -5.14 -4.84
CA LEU A 94 -7.79 -3.74 -5.20
C LEU A 94 -6.74 -2.80 -4.59
N SER A 95 -6.47 -2.94 -3.30
CA SER A 95 -5.58 -2.03 -2.57
C SER A 95 -4.10 -2.31 -2.85
N SER A 96 -3.64 -3.52 -2.55
CA SER A 96 -2.22 -3.87 -2.55
C SER A 96 -1.71 -4.17 -3.95
N ASP A 97 -2.46 -4.95 -4.72
CA ASP A 97 -2.03 -5.40 -6.04
C ASP A 97 -2.29 -4.33 -7.12
N THR A 98 -3.38 -3.56 -7.02
CA THR A 98 -3.78 -2.61 -8.07
C THR A 98 -3.47 -1.15 -7.73
N PHE A 99 -3.98 -0.64 -6.61
CA PHE A 99 -3.85 0.79 -6.28
C PHE A 99 -2.42 1.17 -5.89
N LEU A 100 -1.68 0.30 -5.19
CA LEU A 100 -0.31 0.60 -4.79
C LEU A 100 0.63 0.77 -6.01
N PRO A 101 0.69 -0.16 -6.98
CA PRO A 101 1.55 0.01 -8.15
C PRO A 101 1.07 1.12 -9.08
N LEU A 102 -0.25 1.29 -9.25
CA LEU A 102 -0.81 2.38 -10.03
C LEU A 102 -0.48 3.74 -9.42
N GLY A 103 -0.68 3.90 -8.11
CA GLY A 103 -0.35 5.13 -7.39
C GLY A 103 1.14 5.45 -7.49
N GLY A 104 2.01 4.45 -7.28
CA GLY A 104 3.44 4.59 -7.48
C GLY A 104 3.80 5.01 -8.91
N PHE A 105 3.22 4.36 -9.92
CA PHE A 105 3.44 4.69 -11.32
C PHE A 105 3.04 6.15 -11.63
N LEU A 106 1.85 6.57 -11.19
CA LEU A 106 1.37 7.95 -11.38
C LEU A 106 2.27 8.97 -10.68
N ILE A 107 2.71 8.71 -9.44
CA ILE A 107 3.62 9.58 -8.69
C ILE A 107 4.95 9.73 -9.43
N VAL A 108 5.54 8.61 -9.88
CA VAL A 108 6.84 8.66 -10.56
C VAL A 108 6.72 9.33 -11.92
N VAL A 109 5.66 9.06 -12.68
CA VAL A 109 5.41 9.73 -13.97
C VAL A 109 5.23 11.24 -13.77
N PHE A 110 4.47 11.64 -12.75
CA PHE A 110 4.32 13.04 -12.39
C PHE A 110 5.66 13.68 -12.03
N ALA A 111 6.43 13.07 -11.12
CA ALA A 111 7.72 13.59 -10.68
C ALA A 111 8.75 13.68 -11.82
N ALA A 112 8.82 12.66 -12.68
CA ALA A 112 9.79 12.60 -13.77
C ALA A 112 9.43 13.51 -14.96
N TYR A 113 8.17 13.51 -15.39
CA TYR A 113 7.77 14.09 -16.68
C TYR A 113 6.95 15.37 -16.55
N VAL A 114 6.13 15.53 -15.51
CA VAL A 114 5.30 16.74 -15.32
C VAL A 114 6.05 17.78 -14.49
N TRP A 115 6.56 17.37 -13.34
CA TRP A 115 7.34 18.23 -12.45
C TRP A 115 8.77 18.45 -12.97
N LYS A 116 9.27 17.50 -13.78
CA LYS A 116 10.63 17.43 -14.34
C LYS A 116 11.70 17.12 -13.30
N THR A 117 12.66 16.31 -13.72
CA THR A 117 13.73 15.79 -12.87
C THR A 117 14.66 16.88 -12.34
N GLU A 118 14.76 18.04 -13.00
CA GLU A 118 15.56 19.17 -12.52
C GLU A 118 14.96 19.82 -11.27
N ASN A 119 13.63 19.97 -11.20
CA ASN A 119 12.96 20.51 -10.01
C ASN A 119 13.08 19.53 -8.84
N LEU A 120 12.95 18.22 -9.12
CA LEU A 120 13.20 17.18 -8.13
C LEU A 120 14.63 17.22 -7.60
N SER A 121 15.63 17.40 -8.47
CA SER A 121 17.03 17.44 -8.04
C SER A 121 17.38 18.72 -7.27
N GLU A 122 16.68 19.83 -7.57
CA GLU A 122 16.80 21.07 -6.80
C GLU A 122 16.24 20.92 -5.37
N GLU A 123 15.05 20.32 -5.21
CA GLU A 123 14.48 20.01 -3.89
C GLU A 123 15.35 19.02 -3.11
N LEU A 124 15.87 17.97 -3.75
CA LEU A 124 16.77 17.02 -3.09
C LEU A 124 18.13 17.63 -2.72
N ALA A 125 18.56 18.67 -3.42
CA ALA A 125 19.76 19.43 -3.06
C ALA A 125 19.52 20.32 -1.82
N GLN A 126 18.27 20.65 -1.49
CA GLN A 126 17.94 21.35 -0.25
C GLN A 126 18.16 20.39 0.94
N GLY A 127 19.18 20.68 1.76
CA GLY A 127 19.55 19.85 2.92
C GLY A 127 20.66 18.83 2.66
N ALA A 128 21.14 18.67 1.42
CA ALA A 128 22.25 17.79 1.06
C ALA A 128 23.35 18.53 0.26
N PRO A 129 24.25 19.28 0.94
CA PRO A 129 25.35 19.98 0.27
C PRO A 129 26.27 18.97 -0.45
N GLY A 130 26.36 19.07 -1.78
CA GLY A 130 27.13 18.15 -2.64
C GLY A 130 26.29 17.13 -3.42
N PHE A 131 24.96 17.17 -3.30
CA PHE A 131 24.07 16.34 -4.12
C PHE A 131 24.17 16.66 -5.61
N ARG A 132 24.27 17.95 -5.95
CA ARG A 132 24.29 18.45 -7.33
C ARG A 132 25.59 18.07 -8.05
N GLY A 133 25.49 17.36 -9.17
CA GLY A 133 26.59 16.79 -9.94
C GLY A 133 27.14 15.47 -9.41
N SER A 134 26.55 14.90 -8.34
CA SER A 134 27.01 13.64 -7.75
C SER A 134 26.58 12.41 -8.55
N ALA A 135 27.28 11.29 -8.34
CA ALA A 135 26.85 9.99 -8.88
C ALA A 135 25.44 9.58 -8.38
N LEU A 136 25.06 10.07 -7.19
CA LEU A 136 23.78 9.80 -6.57
C LEU A 136 22.63 10.55 -7.27
N GLU A 137 22.83 11.82 -7.65
CA GLU A 137 21.85 12.56 -8.47
C GLU A 137 21.63 11.85 -9.81
N ARG A 138 22.70 11.44 -10.48
CA ARG A 138 22.59 10.71 -11.75
C ARG A 138 21.85 9.38 -11.58
N PHE A 139 22.12 8.65 -10.50
CA PHE A 139 21.42 7.40 -10.19
C PHE A 139 19.94 7.63 -9.95
N ILE A 140 19.57 8.60 -9.09
CA ILE A 140 18.16 8.94 -8.81
C ILE A 140 17.45 9.39 -10.08
N HIS A 141 18.10 10.23 -10.90
CA HIS A 141 17.54 10.68 -12.17
C HIS A 141 17.24 9.50 -13.10
N VAL A 142 18.19 8.57 -13.28
CA VAL A 142 17.96 7.38 -14.13
C VAL A 142 16.86 6.50 -13.56
N CYS A 143 16.84 6.31 -12.24
CA CYS A 143 15.81 5.53 -11.57
C CYS A 143 14.42 6.13 -11.78
N VAL A 144 14.24 7.41 -11.44
CA VAL A 144 12.93 8.07 -11.50
C VAL A 144 12.47 8.32 -12.94
N ALA A 145 13.37 8.67 -13.86
CA ALA A 145 12.99 8.94 -15.25
C ALA A 145 12.74 7.67 -16.07
N TYR A 146 13.47 6.58 -15.83
CA TYR A 146 13.45 5.40 -16.70
C TYR A 146 13.09 4.11 -15.97
N VAL A 147 13.77 3.78 -14.87
CA VAL A 147 13.64 2.46 -14.25
C VAL A 147 12.29 2.30 -13.54
N CYS A 148 11.92 3.24 -12.69
CA CYS A 148 10.71 3.21 -11.88
C CYS A 148 9.43 3.29 -12.72
N PRO A 149 9.28 4.17 -13.74
CA PRO A 149 8.11 4.18 -14.60
C PRO A 149 7.92 2.87 -15.36
N VAL A 150 9.02 2.32 -15.90
CA VAL A 150 8.97 1.07 -16.68
C VAL A 150 8.61 -0.11 -15.76
N LEU A 151 9.30 -0.26 -14.63
CA LEU A 151 9.01 -1.36 -13.69
C LEU A 151 7.60 -1.30 -13.13
N LEU A 152 7.16 -0.14 -12.63
CA LEU A 152 5.82 0.02 -12.06
C LEU A 152 4.73 -0.12 -13.12
N GLY A 153 4.97 0.37 -14.34
CA GLY A 153 4.06 0.18 -15.47
C GLY A 153 3.93 -1.28 -15.87
N ILE A 154 5.05 -2.02 -15.95
CA ILE A 154 5.05 -3.46 -16.23
C ILE A 154 4.31 -4.22 -15.11
N ILE A 155 4.65 -3.95 -13.84
CA ILE A 155 3.98 -4.60 -12.70
C ILE A 155 2.49 -4.34 -12.74
N PHE A 156 2.05 -3.10 -12.97
CA PHE A 156 0.63 -2.78 -13.06
C PHE A 156 -0.06 -3.55 -14.19
N VAL A 157 0.52 -3.57 -15.40
CA VAL A 157 -0.06 -4.30 -16.54
C VAL A 157 -0.12 -5.80 -16.27
N LEU A 158 0.96 -6.39 -15.74
CA LEU A 158 1.00 -7.81 -15.40
C LEU A 158 -0.03 -8.17 -14.33
N THR A 159 -0.14 -7.37 -13.28
CA THR A 159 -1.12 -7.57 -12.22
C THR A 159 -2.54 -7.49 -12.76
N VAL A 160 -2.86 -6.48 -13.59
CA VAL A 160 -4.20 -6.35 -14.17
C VAL A 160 -4.53 -7.54 -15.07
N LEU A 161 -3.58 -7.93 -15.91
CA LEU A 161 -3.75 -9.02 -16.88
C LEU A 161 -3.88 -10.39 -16.19
N ASN A 162 -3.09 -10.65 -15.15
CA ASN A 162 -3.14 -11.89 -14.39
C ASN A 162 -4.40 -11.97 -13.52
N ARG A 163 -4.68 -10.93 -12.72
CA ARG A 163 -5.75 -10.96 -11.70
C ARG A 163 -7.16 -10.79 -12.29
N PHE A 164 -7.33 -9.95 -13.31
CA PHE A 164 -8.67 -9.65 -13.84
C PHE A 164 -9.00 -10.37 -15.16
N PHE A 165 -7.99 -10.69 -15.98
CA PHE A 165 -8.19 -11.32 -17.28
C PHE A 165 -7.75 -12.80 -17.31
N GLY A 166 -7.13 -13.31 -16.25
CA GLY A 166 -6.69 -14.71 -16.16
C GLY A 166 -5.62 -15.10 -17.18
N VAL A 167 -4.94 -14.13 -17.79
CA VAL A 167 -3.86 -14.39 -18.76
C VAL A 167 -2.55 -14.41 -18.00
N SER A 168 -2.06 -15.62 -17.69
CA SER A 168 -0.74 -15.81 -17.09
C SER A 168 0.35 -15.56 -18.14
N VAL A 169 0.94 -14.37 -18.10
CA VAL A 169 2.22 -14.12 -18.77
C VAL A 169 3.31 -14.64 -17.82
N PHE A 170 3.55 -15.95 -17.91
CA PHE A 170 4.31 -16.81 -16.99
C PHE A 170 3.58 -17.26 -15.72
#